data_AF-A0A4P9Y626-F1
#
_entry.id   AF-A0A4P9Y626-F1
#
_cell.length_a   1.000
_cell.length_b   1.000
_cell.length_c   1.000
_cell.angle_alpha   90.00
_cell.angle_beta   90.00
_cell.angle_gamma   90.00
#
_symmetry.space_group_name_H-M   'P 1'
#
loop_
_entity.id
_entity.type
_entity.pdbx_description
1 polymer ?
#
loop_
_entity_poly.entity_id
_entity_poly.type
_entity_poly.pdbx_seq_one_letter_code
_entity_poly.pdbx_strand_id
1 'polypeptide(L)'
;MPVCPIDGCQVDGMREEAIEDIIALTASDAHLVPTYAWQEHWATHEEAHCAPIDPVDPDGPMSLLAKKLKLADSTAYLASASTKLYRTKKKEDWSWGCGYRNMQILLSALSTHPEVKGRLPSEEMTIPDLQKALEMAWQQGFDVAGAQQLKGKVLGEKTWIGATEAYTILCGFGIK
;
A
#
# COMPACT_ATOMS: atom_id res chain seq x y z
N MET A 1 -32.58 15.13 4.26
CA MET A 1 -31.89 15.07 2.95
C MET A 1 -30.73 16.06 3.01
N PRO A 2 -29.46 15.61 2.96
CA PRO A 2 -28.34 16.55 2.99
C PRO A 2 -28.21 17.23 1.61
N VAL A 3 -27.89 18.51 1.61
CA VAL A 3 -27.95 19.42 0.46
C VAL A 3 -26.51 19.66 -0.04
N CYS A 4 -26.29 19.52 -1.35
CA CYS A 4 -25.02 19.79 -2.03
C CYS A 4 -24.72 21.31 -2.04
N PRO A 5 -23.49 21.77 -1.75
CA PRO A 5 -23.19 23.19 -1.54
C PRO A 5 -22.86 23.96 -2.84
N ILE A 6 -23.32 23.50 -4.00
CA ILE A 6 -23.03 24.12 -5.30
C ILE A 6 -24.33 24.60 -5.94
N ASP A 7 -24.54 25.91 -5.99
CA ASP A 7 -25.73 26.50 -6.61
C ASP A 7 -25.80 26.14 -8.11
N GLY A 8 -26.86 25.41 -8.49
CA GLY A 8 -27.22 25.14 -9.88
C GLY A 8 -27.13 23.69 -10.38
N CYS A 9 -26.73 22.72 -9.54
CA CYS A 9 -26.65 21.31 -9.97
C CYS A 9 -27.97 20.56 -9.71
N GLN A 10 -28.79 20.35 -10.75
CA GLN A 10 -29.88 19.38 -10.70
C GLN A 10 -29.30 17.96 -10.87
N VAL A 11 -29.43 17.13 -9.84
CA VAL A 11 -29.17 15.69 -9.92
C VAL A 11 -30.41 14.99 -10.50
N ASP A 12 -30.44 14.87 -11.83
CA ASP A 12 -31.37 13.96 -12.50
C ASP A 12 -30.81 12.54 -12.46
N GLY A 13 -31.66 11.61 -12.03
CA GLY A 13 -31.33 10.23 -11.67
C GLY A 13 -30.63 9.43 -12.77
N MET A 14 -29.56 8.75 -12.39
CA MET A 14 -28.98 7.67 -13.19
C MET A 14 -29.94 6.48 -13.15
N ARG A 15 -30.48 6.14 -14.33
CA ARG A 15 -31.35 4.99 -14.56
C ARG A 15 -30.56 3.69 -14.40
N GLU A 16 -31.26 2.64 -13.97
CA GLU A 16 -30.76 1.27 -13.73
C GLU A 16 -30.08 0.60 -14.93
N GLU A 17 -30.06 1.23 -16.11
CA GLU A 17 -29.37 0.73 -17.30
C GLU A 17 -27.83 0.83 -17.21
N ALA A 18 -27.27 1.67 -16.32
CA ALA A 18 -25.82 1.88 -16.22
C ALA A 18 -25.03 0.75 -15.52
N ILE A 19 -25.71 -0.16 -14.80
CA ILE A 19 -25.04 -1.22 -14.03
C ILE A 19 -24.66 -2.41 -14.94
N GLU A 20 -25.46 -2.72 -15.95
CA GLU A 20 -25.18 -3.84 -16.85
C GLU A 20 -24.01 -3.53 -17.81
N ASP A 21 -23.85 -2.27 -18.23
CA ASP A 21 -22.71 -1.83 -19.06
C ASP A 21 -21.37 -1.90 -18.32
N ILE A 22 -21.36 -1.69 -16.99
CA ILE A 22 -20.15 -1.78 -16.16
C ILE A 22 -19.67 -3.23 -16.03
N ILE A 23 -20.60 -4.20 -15.96
CA ILE A 23 -20.25 -5.63 -15.89
C ILE A 23 -19.68 -6.09 -17.24
N ALA A 24 -20.23 -5.62 -18.35
CA ALA A 24 -19.77 -5.96 -19.70
C ALA A 24 -18.34 -5.48 -20.01
N LEU A 25 -17.90 -4.35 -19.45
CA LEU A 25 -16.56 -3.79 -19.67
C LEU A 25 -15.42 -4.51 -18.91
N THR A 26 -15.73 -5.39 -17.96
CA THR A 26 -14.71 -6.13 -17.20
C THR A 26 -14.21 -7.40 -17.89
N ALA A 27 -14.86 -7.83 -18.98
CA ALA A 27 -14.55 -9.10 -19.65
C ALA A 27 -13.71 -8.97 -20.93
N SER A 28 -13.52 -7.78 -21.50
CA SER A 28 -12.68 -7.61 -22.68
C SER A 28 -12.06 -6.21 -22.75
N ASP A 29 -10.73 -6.17 -22.94
CA ASP A 29 -9.93 -5.00 -23.32
C ASP A 29 -9.58 -3.96 -22.26
N ALA A 30 -8.64 -4.34 -21.39
CA ALA A 30 -7.87 -3.43 -20.52
C ALA A 30 -6.93 -2.45 -21.28
N HIS A 31 -7.00 -2.35 -22.61
CA HIS A 31 -6.06 -1.58 -23.42
C HIS A 31 -6.59 -0.25 -23.98
N LEU A 32 -7.84 0.13 -23.71
CA LEU A 32 -8.44 1.34 -24.32
C LEU A 32 -9.20 2.24 -23.33
N VAL A 33 -8.78 2.31 -22.05
CA VAL A 33 -9.38 3.28 -21.11
C VAL A 33 -8.64 4.61 -21.21
N PRO A 34 -9.26 5.71 -21.71
CA PRO A 34 -8.62 7.02 -21.81
C PRO A 34 -8.20 7.55 -20.44
N THR A 35 -7.08 8.28 -20.37
CA THR A 35 -6.48 8.80 -19.11
C THR A 35 -7.43 9.61 -18.23
N TYR A 36 -8.52 10.16 -18.79
CA TYR A 36 -9.54 10.90 -18.05
C TYR A 36 -10.51 9.97 -17.27
N ALA A 37 -10.82 8.79 -17.80
CA ALA A 37 -11.68 7.81 -17.13
C ALA A 37 -10.99 7.18 -15.89
N TRP A 38 -9.66 7.16 -15.85
CA TRP A 38 -8.89 6.80 -14.65
C TRP A 38 -9.02 7.82 -13.51
N GLN A 39 -9.15 9.11 -13.83
CA GLN A 39 -9.25 10.17 -12.82
C GLN A 39 -10.63 10.18 -12.16
N GLU A 40 -11.70 10.00 -12.93
CA GLU A 40 -13.08 9.93 -12.39
C GLU A 40 -13.33 8.62 -11.62
N HIS A 41 -12.77 7.49 -12.07
CA HIS A 41 -12.80 6.23 -11.33
C HIS A 41 -12.03 6.31 -10.00
N TRP A 42 -10.94 7.07 -9.93
CA TRP A 42 -10.19 7.31 -8.69
C TRP A 42 -10.91 8.30 -7.75
N ALA A 43 -11.57 9.32 -8.28
CA ALA A 43 -12.32 10.29 -7.49
C ALA A 43 -13.46 9.63 -6.69
N THR A 44 -14.14 8.63 -7.26
CA THR A 44 -15.15 7.83 -6.55
C THR A 44 -14.56 6.88 -5.50
N HIS A 45 -13.29 6.48 -5.64
CA HIS A 45 -12.55 5.76 -4.58
C HIS A 45 -12.12 6.69 -3.43
N GLU A 46 -11.95 7.99 -3.70
CA GLU A 46 -11.53 8.97 -2.69
C GLU A 46 -12.60 9.16 -1.59
N GLU A 47 -13.89 9.03 -1.94
CA GLU A 47 -14.99 9.02 -0.97
C GLU A 47 -15.07 7.71 -0.17
N ALA A 48 -14.77 6.55 -0.80
CA ALA A 48 -14.71 5.25 -0.12
C ALA A 48 -13.53 5.14 0.87
N HIS A 49 -12.44 5.88 0.64
CA HIS A 49 -11.31 5.99 1.58
C HIS A 49 -11.66 6.70 2.90
N CYS A 50 -12.79 7.42 2.95
CA CYS A 50 -13.30 8.10 4.15
C CYS A 50 -14.40 7.29 4.87
N ALA A 51 -14.80 6.12 4.36
CA ALA A 51 -15.67 5.24 5.12
C ALA A 51 -14.98 4.89 6.45
N PRO A 52 -15.69 4.95 7.60
CA PRO A 52 -15.14 4.44 8.84
C PRO A 52 -14.76 2.99 8.61
N ILE A 53 -13.45 2.72 8.69
CA ILE A 53 -12.91 1.37 8.59
C ILE A 53 -13.67 0.54 9.63
N ASP A 54 -14.09 -0.68 9.25
CA ASP A 54 -14.47 -1.71 10.22
C ASP A 54 -13.54 -1.58 11.44
N PRO A 55 -14.07 -1.62 12.68
CA PRO A 55 -13.26 -1.41 13.87
C PRO A 55 -11.99 -2.24 13.73
N VAL A 56 -10.83 -1.56 13.75
CA VAL A 56 -9.53 -2.20 13.58
C VAL A 56 -9.50 -3.38 14.53
N ASP A 57 -9.47 -4.59 13.98
CA ASP A 57 -9.41 -5.79 14.81
C ASP A 57 -8.17 -5.64 15.69
N PRO A 58 -8.32 -5.69 17.03
CA PRO A 58 -7.18 -5.52 17.93
C PRO A 58 -6.08 -6.55 17.65
N ASP A 59 -6.44 -7.68 17.04
CA ASP A 59 -5.54 -8.77 16.68
C ASP A 59 -4.93 -8.61 15.27
N GLY A 60 -5.24 -7.50 14.57
CA GLY A 60 -4.68 -7.15 13.26
C GLY A 60 -5.47 -7.65 12.04
N PRO A 61 -5.08 -7.20 10.82
CA PRO A 61 -5.82 -7.45 9.59
C PRO A 61 -5.93 -8.93 9.21
N MET A 62 -4.90 -9.74 9.46
CA MET A 62 -4.94 -11.17 9.13
C MET A 62 -5.92 -11.93 10.04
N SER A 63 -6.02 -11.54 11.31
CA SER A 63 -7.00 -12.09 12.26
C SER A 63 -8.43 -11.75 11.85
N LEU A 64 -8.67 -10.52 11.40
CA LEU A 64 -9.97 -10.10 10.86
C LEU A 64 -10.35 -10.91 9.62
N LEU A 65 -9.42 -11.08 8.68
CA LEU A 65 -9.64 -11.88 7.47
C LEU A 65 -9.93 -13.34 7.81
N ALA A 66 -9.18 -13.93 8.75
CA ALA A 66 -9.44 -15.30 9.21
C ALA A 66 -10.84 -15.47 9.81
N LYS A 67 -11.29 -14.50 10.64
CA LYS A 67 -12.65 -14.48 11.19
C LYS A 67 -13.71 -14.38 10.06
N LYS A 68 -13.50 -13.52 9.07
CA LYS A 68 -14.41 -13.35 7.92
C LYS A 68 -14.47 -14.60 7.02
N LEU A 69 -13.33 -15.22 6.73
CA LEU A 69 -13.26 -16.47 5.96
C LEU A 69 -14.04 -17.60 6.63
N LYS A 70 -13.91 -17.71 7.96
CA LYS A 70 -14.68 -18.69 8.75
C LYS A 70 -16.18 -18.43 8.68
N LEU A 71 -16.62 -17.18 8.78
CA LEU A 71 -18.04 -16.81 8.67
C LEU A 71 -18.60 -17.09 7.26
N ALA A 72 -17.77 -16.93 6.23
CA ALA A 72 -18.13 -17.16 4.85
C ALA A 72 -17.93 -18.62 4.38
N ASP A 73 -17.58 -19.54 5.28
CA ASP A 73 -17.24 -20.95 4.97
C ASP A 73 -16.26 -21.07 3.76
N SER A 74 -15.28 -20.19 3.72
CA SER A 74 -14.32 -20.04 2.63
C SER A 74 -12.89 -20.27 3.10
N THR A 75 -12.00 -20.64 2.18
CA THR A 75 -10.59 -20.92 2.50
C THR A 75 -9.64 -20.06 1.65
N ALA A 76 -8.56 -19.60 2.28
CA ALA A 76 -7.48 -18.86 1.63
C ALA A 76 -6.18 -19.02 2.43
N TYR A 77 -5.04 -18.84 1.77
CA TYR A 77 -3.75 -18.69 2.45
C TYR A 77 -3.56 -17.24 2.88
N LEU A 78 -3.35 -17.02 4.17
CA LEU A 78 -3.09 -15.70 4.74
C LEU A 78 -1.60 -15.52 5.04
N ALA A 79 -1.15 -14.26 5.01
CA ALA A 79 0.16 -13.90 5.52
C ALA A 79 0.24 -14.12 7.04
N SER A 80 1.43 -13.92 7.61
CA SER A 80 1.66 -14.03 9.06
C SER A 80 0.66 -13.19 9.86
N ALA A 81 0.17 -13.74 10.98
CA ALA A 81 -0.69 -13.02 11.91
C ALA A 81 -0.04 -11.74 12.47
N SER A 82 1.29 -11.63 12.44
CA SER A 82 2.03 -10.42 12.86
C SER A 82 1.96 -9.26 11.85
N THR A 83 1.32 -9.45 10.69
CA THR A 83 1.21 -8.41 9.65
C THR A 83 0.41 -7.23 10.15
N LYS A 84 1.04 -6.05 10.21
CA LYS A 84 0.42 -4.76 10.53
C LYS A 84 0.10 -4.02 9.23
N LEU A 85 -0.97 -3.23 9.23
CA LEU A 85 -1.33 -2.38 8.09
C LEU A 85 -0.73 -0.98 8.27
N TYR A 86 0.10 -0.55 7.32
CA TYR A 86 0.65 0.81 7.28
C TYR A 86 0.04 1.57 6.10
N ARG A 87 -0.54 2.73 6.37
CA ARG A 87 -1.15 3.61 5.35
C ARG A 87 -0.31 4.86 5.17
N THR A 88 -0.28 5.37 3.95
CA THR A 88 0.27 6.70 3.67
C THR A 88 -0.52 7.76 4.43
N LYS A 89 0.17 8.76 4.97
CA LYS A 89 -0.44 9.87 5.68
C LYS A 89 -0.43 11.10 4.78
N LYS A 90 -1.60 11.74 4.64
CA LYS A 90 -1.85 12.86 3.72
C LYS A 90 -0.79 13.98 3.79
N LYS A 91 -0.29 14.29 4.99
CA LYS A 91 0.67 15.39 5.22
C LYS A 91 2.15 14.97 5.24
N GLU A 92 2.46 13.67 5.25
CA GLU A 92 3.84 13.19 5.42
C GLU A 92 4.33 12.56 4.11
N ASP A 93 3.67 11.51 3.66
CA ASP A 93 4.20 10.58 2.66
C ASP A 93 3.21 10.25 1.53
N TRP A 94 2.10 10.98 1.46
CA TRP A 94 1.17 10.92 0.33
C TRP A 94 1.88 11.22 -0.99
N SER A 95 1.53 10.50 -2.06
CA SER A 95 2.11 10.53 -3.41
C SER A 95 3.51 9.92 -3.61
N TRP A 96 4.24 9.53 -2.55
CA TRP A 96 5.62 9.03 -2.70
C TRP A 96 6.04 7.91 -1.74
N GLY A 97 5.36 7.77 -0.61
CA GLY A 97 5.74 6.86 0.46
C GLY A 97 5.31 5.40 0.30
N CYS A 98 4.55 5.07 -0.75
CA CYS A 98 3.89 3.76 -0.86
C CYS A 98 4.88 2.59 -0.82
N GLY A 99 6.04 2.71 -1.47
CA GLY A 99 7.10 1.68 -1.42
C GLY A 99 7.61 1.43 0.01
N TYR A 100 7.82 2.49 0.80
CA TYR A 100 8.23 2.34 2.20
C TYR A 100 7.11 1.79 3.08
N ARG A 101 5.84 2.16 2.86
CA ARG A 101 4.70 1.59 3.59
C ARG A 101 4.55 0.09 3.32
N ASN A 102 4.73 -0.32 2.06
CA ASN A 102 4.77 -1.74 1.70
C ASN A 102 5.94 -2.46 2.39
N MET A 103 7.10 -1.81 2.50
CA MET A 103 8.24 -2.37 3.23
C MET A 103 7.94 -2.52 4.73
N GLN A 104 7.27 -1.56 5.37
CA GLN A 104 6.83 -1.68 6.76
C GLN A 104 5.85 -2.86 6.95
N ILE A 105 4.90 -3.03 6.02
CA ILE A 105 3.96 -4.16 6.04
C ILE A 105 4.73 -5.48 5.93
N LEU A 106 5.64 -5.60 4.97
CA LEU A 106 6.46 -6.79 4.77
C LEU A 106 7.31 -7.12 6.01
N LEU A 107 8.01 -6.14 6.57
CA LEU A 107 8.83 -6.34 7.77
C LEU A 107 7.98 -6.76 8.97
N SER A 108 6.76 -6.23 9.12
CA SER A 108 5.86 -6.65 10.20
C SER A 108 5.43 -8.12 10.04
N ALA A 109 5.17 -8.58 8.81
CA ALA A 109 4.86 -9.98 8.52
C ALA A 109 6.05 -10.90 8.82
N LEU A 110 7.28 -10.42 8.58
CA LEU A 110 8.52 -11.16 8.79
C LEU A 110 9.07 -11.08 10.22
N SER A 111 8.61 -10.14 11.05
CA SER A 111 9.16 -9.86 12.40
C SER A 111 9.24 -11.08 13.32
N THR A 112 8.32 -12.03 13.17
CA THR A 112 8.25 -13.26 13.97
C THR A 112 8.95 -14.45 13.29
N HIS A 113 9.40 -14.30 12.04
CA HIS A 113 10.06 -15.36 11.29
C HIS A 113 11.42 -15.69 11.91
N PRO A 114 11.75 -16.98 12.16
CA PRO A 114 12.99 -17.37 12.84
C PRO A 114 14.27 -16.84 12.19
N GLU A 115 14.30 -16.75 10.85
CA GLU A 115 15.46 -16.24 10.12
C GLU A 115 15.62 -14.72 10.17
N VAL A 116 14.56 -13.99 10.51
CA VAL A 116 14.55 -12.52 10.56
C VAL A 116 14.67 -12.00 11.99
N LYS A 117 14.23 -12.80 12.96
CA LYS A 117 14.26 -12.46 14.38
C LYS A 117 15.67 -12.05 14.82
N GLY A 118 15.79 -10.83 15.35
CA GLY A 118 17.06 -10.24 15.79
C GLY A 118 17.93 -9.62 14.69
N ARG A 119 17.53 -9.67 13.42
CA ARG A 119 18.23 -8.98 12.32
C ARG A 119 17.73 -7.55 12.09
N LEU A 120 16.48 -7.27 12.45
CA LEU A 120 15.91 -5.94 12.33
C LEU A 120 16.36 -5.05 13.50
N PRO A 121 16.78 -3.79 13.25
CA PRO A 121 17.17 -2.85 14.31
C PRO A 121 16.01 -2.49 15.27
N SER A 122 14.77 -2.57 14.77
CA SER A 122 13.54 -2.27 15.50
C SER A 122 12.38 -3.04 14.87
N GLU A 123 11.38 -3.41 15.66
CA GLU A 123 10.12 -3.99 15.18
C GLU A 123 9.25 -2.96 14.45
N GLU A 124 9.50 -1.66 14.66
CA GLU A 124 8.72 -0.56 14.08
C GLU A 124 9.64 0.45 13.39
N MET A 125 10.21 0.05 12.26
CA MET A 125 11.00 0.96 11.43
C MET A 125 10.14 2.05 10.79
N THR A 126 10.58 3.30 10.89
CA THR A 126 9.96 4.46 10.22
C THR A 126 10.45 4.62 8.78
N ILE A 127 9.83 5.53 8.00
CA ILE A 127 10.32 5.85 6.64
C ILE A 127 11.78 6.36 6.69
N PRO A 128 12.17 7.31 7.58
CA PRO A 128 13.57 7.69 7.73
C PRO A 128 14.51 6.51 8.06
N ASP A 129 14.08 5.56 8.90
CA ASP A 129 14.90 4.38 9.22
C ASP A 129 15.12 3.51 7.97
N LEU A 130 14.10 3.34 7.14
CA LEU A 130 14.19 2.59 5.89
C LEU A 130 15.07 3.30 4.84
N GLN A 131 14.95 4.63 4.73
CA GLN A 131 15.82 5.42 3.87
C GLN A 131 17.29 5.29 4.30
N LYS A 132 17.56 5.39 5.60
CA LYS A 132 18.89 5.19 6.16
C LYS A 132 19.41 3.77 5.92
N ALA A 133 18.56 2.75 6.08
CA ALA A 133 18.93 1.36 5.82
C ALA A 133 19.29 1.13 4.34
N LEU A 134 18.55 1.75 3.41
CA LEU A 134 18.85 1.69 1.99
C LEU A 134 20.22 2.31 1.66
N GLU A 135 20.49 3.52 2.18
CA GLU A 135 21.79 4.17 1.98
C GLU A 135 22.94 3.36 2.60
N MET A 136 22.73 2.76 3.78
CA MET A 136 23.72 1.88 4.40
C MET A 136 23.97 0.62 3.56
N ALA A 137 22.94 0.02 2.97
CA ALA A 137 23.09 -1.12 2.08
C ALA A 137 23.89 -0.76 0.81
N TRP A 138 23.65 0.43 0.24
CA TRP A 138 24.48 0.93 -0.87
C TRP A 138 25.95 1.12 -0.47
N GLN A 139 26.21 1.64 0.74
CA GLN A 139 27.58 1.78 1.26
C GLN A 139 28.27 0.43 1.49
N GLN A 140 27.50 -0.64 1.72
CA GLN A 140 28.00 -2.01 1.82
C GLN A 140 28.26 -2.66 0.44
N GLY A 141 27.92 -1.98 -0.66
CA GLY A 141 28.15 -2.45 -2.02
C GLY A 141 26.96 -3.17 -2.66
N PHE A 142 25.79 -3.21 -2.00
CA PHE A 142 24.57 -3.70 -2.63
C PHE A 142 24.05 -2.69 -3.66
N ASP A 143 23.52 -3.21 -4.78
CA ASP A 143 22.78 -2.43 -5.79
C ASP A 143 23.40 -1.06 -6.15
N VAL A 144 24.67 -1.09 -6.56
CA VAL A 144 25.42 0.12 -6.97
C VAL A 144 24.70 0.86 -8.11
N ALA A 145 24.03 0.13 -9.00
CA ALA A 145 23.28 0.72 -10.11
C ALA A 145 22.04 1.49 -9.61
N GLY A 146 21.23 0.89 -8.71
CA GLY A 146 20.10 1.58 -8.07
C GLY A 146 20.55 2.79 -7.23
N ALA A 147 21.68 2.66 -6.52
CA ALA A 147 22.30 3.80 -5.83
C ALA A 147 22.60 4.96 -6.79
N GLN A 148 23.22 4.68 -7.93
CA GLN A 148 23.52 5.71 -8.93
C GLN A 148 22.26 6.34 -9.51
N GLN A 149 21.23 5.53 -9.81
CA GLN A 149 19.94 6.01 -10.31
C GLN A 149 19.28 7.00 -9.34
N LEU A 150 19.37 6.73 -8.03
CA LEU A 150 18.82 7.59 -6.97
C LEU A 150 19.85 8.58 -6.41
N LYS A 151 20.94 8.85 -7.14
CA LYS A 151 22.01 9.80 -6.77
C LYS A 151 22.64 9.54 -5.40
N GLY A 152 22.59 8.30 -4.94
CA GLY A 152 23.16 7.82 -3.68
C GLY A 152 22.51 8.42 -2.43
N LYS A 153 21.32 9.03 -2.55
CA LYS A 153 20.67 9.70 -1.43
C LYS A 153 19.15 9.61 -1.51
N VAL A 154 18.55 9.14 -0.43
CA VAL A 154 17.10 9.10 -0.21
C VAL A 154 16.71 9.63 1.16
N LEU A 155 17.61 9.66 2.15
CA LEU A 155 17.31 10.11 3.51
C LEU A 155 16.91 11.58 3.52
N GLY A 156 15.69 11.83 3.99
CA GLY A 156 15.07 13.15 4.01
C GLY A 156 14.48 13.61 2.67
N GLU A 157 14.59 12.78 1.63
CA GLU A 157 14.03 13.06 0.30
C GLU A 157 12.66 12.39 0.12
N LYS A 158 11.86 12.92 -0.79
CA LYS A 158 10.56 12.35 -1.16
C LYS A 158 10.67 11.40 -2.36
N THR A 159 11.63 10.47 -2.27
CA THR A 159 12.01 9.59 -3.38
C THR A 159 11.17 8.33 -3.40
N TRP A 160 10.60 7.99 -4.57
CA TRP A 160 9.90 6.72 -4.77
C TRP A 160 10.89 5.57 -4.74
N ILE A 161 10.48 4.45 -4.13
CA ILE A 161 11.26 3.21 -4.14
C ILE A 161 10.42 2.07 -4.69
N GLY A 162 11.07 1.12 -5.34
CA GLY A 162 10.46 -0.08 -5.90
C GLY A 162 10.96 -1.36 -5.25
N ALA A 163 10.74 -2.47 -5.95
CA ALA A 163 11.13 -3.80 -5.50
C ALA A 163 12.66 -3.97 -5.37
N THR A 164 13.44 -3.29 -6.22
CA THR A 164 14.91 -3.30 -6.18
C THR A 164 15.44 -2.72 -4.87
N GLU A 165 14.97 -1.54 -4.48
CA GLU A 165 15.37 -0.92 -3.21
C GLU A 165 14.86 -1.71 -2.01
N ALA A 166 13.65 -2.28 -2.08
CA ALA A 166 13.13 -3.14 -1.02
C ALA A 166 14.01 -4.38 -0.83
N TYR A 167 14.44 -5.03 -1.92
CA TYR A 167 15.37 -6.16 -1.89
C TYR A 167 16.74 -5.75 -1.35
N THR A 168 17.25 -4.59 -1.76
CA THR A 168 18.52 -4.02 -1.25
C THR A 168 18.47 -3.78 0.26
N ILE A 169 17.36 -3.28 0.80
CA ILE A 169 17.16 -3.13 2.26
C ILE A 169 17.20 -4.50 2.96
N LEU A 170 16.48 -5.51 2.43
CA LEU A 170 16.48 -6.87 3.00
C LEU A 170 17.90 -7.47 3.02
N CYS A 171 18.63 -7.35 1.91
CA CYS A 171 20.01 -7.78 1.79
C CYS A 171 20.93 -7.08 2.81
N GLY A 172 20.74 -5.77 3.01
CA GLY A 172 21.46 -5.00 4.03
C GLY A 172 21.21 -5.46 5.47
N PHE A 173 20.06 -6.08 5.74
CA PHE A 173 19.78 -6.77 7.01
C PHE A 173 20.20 -8.25 7.01
N GLY A 174 20.79 -8.73 5.92
CA GLY A 174 21.16 -10.13 5.74
C GLY A 174 19.95 -11.06 5.59
N ILE A 175 18.80 -10.56 5.15
CA ILE A 175 17.58 -11.34 4.88
C ILE A 175 17.58 -11.71 3.39
N LYS A 176 17.30 -12.98 3.07
CA LYS A 176 17.32 -13.52 1.70
C LYS A 176 15.91 -13.66 1.13
#